data_AF-A0A3A4AZY8-F1
#
_entry.id   AF-A0A3A4AZY8-F1
#
_cell.length_a   1.000
_cell.length_b   1.000
_cell.length_c   1.000
_cell.angle_alpha   90.00
_cell.angle_beta   90.00
_cell.angle_gamma   90.00
#
_symmetry.space_group_name_H-M   'P 1'
#
loop_
_entity.id
_entity.type
_entity.pdbx_description
1 polymer ?
#
loop_
_entity_poly.entity_id
_entity_poly.type
_entity_poly.pdbx_seq_one_letter_code
_entity_poly.pdbx_strand_id
1 'polypeptide(L)'
;MRALLTRSRLLVAGAALAIPLAGCGAAEKASACVEVTKVMNDMGTAMSSAGADVKELEKILKDTEAKLADIAKKTDDAELKKAIEELGKPPKSDSPEAITAWAGEFSQKGEKLAQACT
;
A
#
# COMPACT_ATOMS: atom_id res chain seq x y z
N MET A 1 -46.01 4.55 15.29
CA MET A 1 -45.83 5.90 14.73
C MET A 1 -44.35 6.17 14.61
N ARG A 2 -43.95 6.71 13.47
CA ARG A 2 -42.59 7.02 13.04
C ARG A 2 -42.11 8.34 13.66
N ALA A 3 -40.79 8.46 13.81
CA ALA A 3 -40.02 9.71 13.65
C ALA A 3 -40.07 10.67 14.88
N LEU A 4 -39.04 11.38 15.32
CA LEU A 4 -37.79 11.88 14.73
C LEU A 4 -36.82 12.23 15.86
N LEU A 5 -35.52 11.97 15.62
CA LEU A 5 -34.39 12.90 15.83
C LEU A 5 -34.11 13.40 17.28
N THR A 6 -32.90 13.72 17.72
CA THR A 6 -31.70 14.20 17.03
C THR A 6 -30.59 14.23 18.07
N ARG A 7 -29.36 13.89 17.67
CA ARG A 7 -28.08 14.46 18.13
C ARG A 7 -27.75 14.36 19.62
N SER A 8 -26.68 13.63 19.94
CA SER A 8 -25.37 14.29 20.20
C SER A 8 -24.28 13.30 20.63
N ARG A 9 -23.12 13.41 19.94
CA ARG A 9 -21.76 12.91 20.25
C ARG A 9 -21.59 11.39 20.11
N LEU A 10 -21.13 10.85 18.98
CA LEU A 10 -19.83 11.08 18.33
C LEU A 10 -18.69 11.15 19.36
N LEU A 11 -18.30 9.99 19.90
CA LEU A 11 -16.98 9.71 20.50
C LEU A 11 -16.83 8.19 20.71
N VAL A 12 -16.24 7.51 19.72
CA VAL A 12 -15.34 6.36 19.88
C VAL A 12 -14.36 6.55 18.72
N ALA A 13 -13.29 7.33 18.90
CA ALA A 13 -12.02 6.89 19.48
C ALA A 13 -11.54 5.61 18.79
N GLY A 14 -10.43 5.72 18.06
CA GLY A 14 -10.00 4.77 17.04
C GLY A 14 -10.04 3.31 17.47
N ALA A 15 -10.15 2.43 16.48
CA ALA A 15 -9.77 1.05 16.62
C ALA A 15 -8.30 1.01 17.06
N ALA A 16 -8.06 1.06 18.37
CA ALA A 16 -6.84 0.59 18.97
C ALA A 16 -6.82 -0.91 18.66
N LEU A 17 -5.97 -1.27 17.72
CA LEU A 17 -5.56 -2.64 17.41
C LEU A 17 -5.01 -3.27 18.69
N ALA A 18 -5.89 -3.81 19.54
CA ALA A 18 -5.52 -4.62 20.68
C ALA A 18 -5.31 -6.06 20.19
N ILE A 19 -4.29 -6.24 19.36
CA ILE A 19 -3.69 -7.55 19.11
C ILE A 19 -2.67 -7.74 20.23
N PRO A 20 -2.67 -8.89 20.96
CA PRO A 20 -1.67 -9.14 21.96
C PRO A 20 -0.28 -9.12 21.29
N LEU A 21 0.49 -8.09 21.62
CA LEU A 21 1.89 -7.92 21.23
C LEU A 21 2.74 -9.01 21.92
N ALA A 22 2.72 -10.20 21.34
CA ALA A 22 3.73 -11.22 21.61
C ALA A 22 4.76 -11.17 20.48
N GLY A 23 5.64 -10.17 20.51
CA GLY A 23 6.83 -10.10 19.64
C GLY A 23 7.22 -8.67 19.25
N CYS A 24 8.51 -8.34 19.39
CA CYS A 24 9.08 -7.05 18.93
C CYS A 24 8.83 -6.73 17.44
N GLY A 25 8.43 -7.71 16.61
CA GLY A 25 8.25 -7.51 15.16
C GLY A 25 7.05 -6.66 14.74
N ALA A 26 6.09 -6.36 15.64
CA ALA A 26 4.92 -5.55 15.28
C ALA A 26 5.27 -4.07 14.99
N ALA A 27 6.29 -3.53 15.63
CA ALA A 27 6.74 -2.15 15.41
C ALA A 27 7.45 -2.02 14.05
N GLU A 28 8.32 -2.98 13.71
CA GLU A 28 9.02 -3.04 12.42
C GLU A 28 8.03 -3.28 11.28
N LYS A 29 7.08 -4.19 11.46
CA LYS A 29 5.96 -4.44 10.53
C LYS A 29 5.12 -3.17 10.31
N ALA A 30 4.72 -2.50 11.39
CA ALA A 30 3.97 -1.24 11.29
C ALA A 30 4.76 -0.14 10.58
N SER A 31 6.07 0.00 10.85
CA SER A 31 6.91 0.98 10.16
C SER A 31 7.05 0.69 8.67
N ALA A 32 7.27 -0.57 8.28
CA ALA A 32 7.32 -0.98 6.89
C ALA A 32 5.97 -0.75 6.17
N CYS A 33 4.84 -1.02 6.83
CA CYS A 33 3.51 -0.71 6.30
C CYS A 33 3.28 0.79 6.08
N VAL A 34 3.75 1.64 7.01
CA VAL A 34 3.70 3.10 6.85
C VAL A 34 4.59 3.56 5.70
N GLU A 35 5.81 3.03 5.60
CA GLU A 35 6.73 3.35 4.50
C GLU A 35 6.15 2.94 3.14
N VAL A 36 5.57 1.74 3.02
CA VAL A 36 4.94 1.28 1.77
C VAL A 36 3.78 2.18 1.39
N THR A 37 2.92 2.53 2.35
CA THR A 37 1.81 3.45 2.11
C THR A 37 2.29 4.81 1.62
N LYS A 38 3.38 5.32 2.21
CA LYS A 38 4.01 6.57 1.77
C LYS A 38 4.54 6.46 0.33
N VAL A 39 5.26 5.38 0.02
CA VAL A 39 5.80 5.14 -1.33
C VAL A 39 4.67 5.08 -2.37
N MET A 40 3.55 4.44 -2.06
CA MET A 40 2.37 4.40 -2.94
C MET A 40 1.74 5.79 -3.14
N ASN A 41 1.63 6.58 -2.08
CA ASN A 41 1.10 7.95 -2.18
C ASN A 41 2.03 8.87 -2.98
N ASP A 42 3.35 8.74 -2.79
CA ASP A 42 4.37 9.47 -3.55
C ASP A 42 4.32 9.07 -5.03
N MET A 43 4.16 7.77 -5.33
CA MET A 43 3.99 7.27 -6.70
C MET A 43 2.74 7.88 -7.36
N GLY A 44 1.58 7.83 -6.69
CA GLY A 44 0.33 8.39 -7.22
C GLY A 44 0.42 9.89 -7.49
N THR A 45 1.06 10.63 -6.59
CA THR A 45 1.31 12.08 -6.74
C THR A 45 2.25 12.34 -7.93
N ALA A 46 3.34 11.58 -8.03
CA ALA A 46 4.30 11.73 -9.11
C ALA A 46 3.71 11.36 -10.48
N MET A 47 2.93 10.28 -10.57
CA MET A 47 2.22 9.90 -11.80
C MET A 47 1.24 10.98 -12.24
N SER A 48 0.49 11.57 -11.29
CA SER A 48 -0.41 12.69 -11.56
C SER A 48 0.34 13.92 -12.10
N SER A 49 1.54 14.20 -11.56
CA SER A 49 2.39 15.30 -12.00
C SER A 49 3.04 15.05 -13.37
N ALA A 50 3.44 13.82 -13.66
CA ALA A 50 4.08 13.44 -14.94
C ALA A 50 3.10 13.46 -16.13
N GLY A 51 1.80 13.32 -15.86
CA GLY A 51 0.75 13.35 -16.88
C GLY A 51 0.92 12.21 -17.90
N ALA A 52 1.22 12.57 -19.15
CA ALA A 52 1.39 11.64 -20.26
C ALA A 52 2.87 11.40 -20.66
N ASP A 53 3.84 11.92 -19.89
CA ASP A 53 5.25 11.74 -20.22
C ASP A 53 5.73 10.34 -19.82
N VAL A 54 5.81 9.45 -20.83
CA VAL A 54 6.13 8.03 -20.64
C VAL A 54 7.48 7.82 -19.96
N LYS A 55 8.49 8.65 -20.27
CA LYS A 55 9.82 8.52 -19.66
C LYS A 55 9.80 8.85 -18.17
N GLU A 56 9.00 9.83 -17.79
CA GLU A 56 8.87 10.24 -16.40
C GLU A 56 8.07 9.19 -15.61
N LEU A 57 7.00 8.64 -16.20
CA LEU A 57 6.24 7.52 -15.64
C LEU A 57 7.10 6.26 -15.43
N GLU A 58 7.93 5.88 -16.42
CA GLU A 58 8.87 4.76 -16.27
C GLU A 58 9.85 4.98 -15.11
N LYS A 59 10.36 6.21 -14.96
CA LYS A 59 11.26 6.57 -13.87
C LYS A 59 10.57 6.47 -12.50
N ILE A 60 9.33 6.96 -12.41
CA ILE A 60 8.52 6.87 -11.19
C ILE A 60 8.26 5.42 -10.80
N LEU A 61 7.90 4.57 -11.77
CA LEU A 61 7.70 3.14 -11.53
C LEU A 61 8.97 2.45 -11.03
N LYS A 62 10.12 2.70 -11.67
CA LYS A 62 11.42 2.15 -11.25
C LYS A 62 11.85 2.63 -9.86
N ASP A 63 11.63 3.90 -9.55
CA ASP A 63 11.94 4.47 -8.23
C ASP A 63 11.04 3.85 -7.15
N THR A 64 9.76 3.66 -7.46
CA THR A 64 8.80 3.00 -6.57
C THR A 64 9.17 1.54 -6.32
N GLU A 65 9.49 0.78 -7.37
CA GLU A 65 9.95 -0.60 -7.25
C GLU A 65 11.20 -0.70 -6.36
N ALA A 66 12.18 0.18 -6.58
CA ALA A 66 13.41 0.21 -5.78
C ALA A 66 13.13 0.51 -4.30
N LYS A 67 12.26 1.48 -4.01
CA LYS A 67 11.87 1.81 -2.63
C LYS A 67 11.12 0.67 -1.95
N LEU A 68 10.17 0.04 -2.64
CA LEU A 68 9.46 -1.12 -2.12
C LEU A 68 10.42 -2.30 -1.85
N ALA A 69 11.35 -2.57 -2.77
CA ALA A 69 12.36 -3.61 -2.58
C ALA A 69 13.29 -3.31 -1.38
N ASP A 70 13.59 -2.04 -1.11
CA ASP A 70 14.36 -1.63 0.06
C ASP A 70 13.59 -1.87 1.37
N ILE A 71 12.30 -1.51 1.41
CA ILE A 71 11.43 -1.78 2.56
C ILE A 71 11.29 -3.30 2.80
N ALA A 72 11.13 -4.07 1.72
CA ALA A 72 11.06 -5.53 1.77
C ALA A 72 12.35 -6.19 2.32
N LYS A 73 13.51 -5.53 2.19
CA LYS A 73 14.78 -5.99 2.78
C LYS A 73 14.92 -5.64 4.26
N LYS A 74 14.26 -4.58 4.71
CA LYS A 74 14.29 -4.09 6.10
C LYS A 74 13.30 -4.79 7.00
N THR A 75 12.27 -5.43 6.43
CA THR A 75 11.30 -6.20 7.20
C THR A 75 11.69 -7.67 7.32
N ASP A 76 11.63 -8.19 8.54
CA ASP A 76 11.84 -9.62 8.83
C ASP A 76 10.54 -10.45 8.72
N ASP A 77 9.39 -9.80 8.49
CA ASP A 77 8.10 -10.48 8.30
C ASP A 77 8.00 -11.01 6.85
N ALA A 78 8.01 -12.33 6.72
CA ALA A 78 8.02 -12.99 5.42
C ALA A 78 6.74 -12.74 4.60
N GLU A 79 5.60 -12.57 5.25
CA GLU A 79 4.32 -12.32 4.58
C GLU A 79 4.27 -10.88 4.04
N LEU A 80 4.67 -9.91 4.88
CA LEU A 80 4.78 -8.51 4.49
C LEU A 80 5.82 -8.33 3.39
N LYS A 81 7.00 -8.94 3.53
CA LYS A 81 8.02 -8.94 2.48
C LYS A 81 7.46 -9.41 1.14
N LYS A 82 6.78 -10.56 1.14
CA LYS A 82 6.19 -11.13 -0.07
C LYS A 82 5.10 -10.22 -0.65
N ALA A 83 4.25 -9.64 0.19
CA ALA A 83 3.21 -8.71 -0.25
C ALA A 83 3.80 -7.44 -0.89
N ILE A 84 4.86 -6.89 -0.31
CA ILE A 84 5.60 -5.74 -0.85
C ILE A 84 6.24 -6.08 -2.19
N GLU A 85 6.90 -7.24 -2.30
CA GLU A 85 7.51 -7.71 -3.56
C GLU A 85 6.47 -7.96 -4.66
N GLU A 86 5.29 -8.50 -4.32
CA GLU A 86 4.20 -8.68 -5.30
C GLU A 86 3.63 -7.35 -5.78
N LEU A 87 3.54 -6.35 -4.89
CA LEU A 87 3.05 -5.00 -5.19
C LEU A 87 4.03 -4.22 -6.08
N GLY A 88 5.33 -4.28 -5.76
CA GLY A 88 6.37 -3.55 -6.48
C GLY A 88 6.72 -4.15 -7.83
N LYS A 89 6.23 -5.35 -8.15
CA LYS A 89 6.49 -6.01 -9.42
C LYS A 89 5.86 -5.21 -10.57
N PRO A 90 6.65 -4.65 -11.50
CA PRO A 90 6.12 -3.91 -12.64
C PRO A 90 5.33 -4.84 -13.59
N PRO A 91 4.49 -4.29 -14.48
CA PRO A 91 3.85 -5.06 -15.53
C PRO A 91 4.90 -5.75 -16.42
N LYS A 92 4.58 -6.95 -16.92
CA LYS A 92 5.51 -7.76 -17.74
C LYS A 92 5.77 -7.17 -19.14
N SER A 93 5.01 -6.15 -19.56
CA SER A 93 5.25 -5.38 -20.76
C SER A 93 4.66 -3.97 -20.62
N ASP A 94 5.13 -3.05 -21.47
CA ASP A 94 4.59 -1.68 -21.61
C ASP A 94 3.27 -1.66 -22.41
N SER A 95 2.73 -2.82 -22.77
CA SER A 95 1.47 -2.92 -23.51
C SER A 95 0.32 -2.41 -22.65
N PRO A 96 -0.65 -1.67 -23.22
CA PRO A 96 -1.80 -1.18 -22.48
C PRO A 96 -2.60 -2.32 -21.81
N GLU A 97 -2.63 -3.51 -22.41
CA GLU A 97 -3.27 -4.71 -21.83
C GLU A 97 -2.54 -5.19 -20.56
N ALA A 98 -1.21 -5.16 -20.54
CA ALA A 98 -0.41 -5.57 -19.39
C ALA A 98 -0.51 -4.56 -18.24
N ILE A 99 -0.55 -3.27 -18.56
CA ILE A 99 -0.78 -2.20 -17.58
C ILE A 99 -2.19 -2.34 -16.99
N THR A 100 -3.21 -2.59 -17.82
CA THR A 100 -4.60 -2.78 -17.36
C THR A 100 -4.75 -4.03 -16.52
N ALA A 101 -4.11 -5.15 -16.90
CA ALA A 101 -4.08 -6.37 -16.10
C ALA A 101 -3.40 -6.13 -14.75
N TRP A 102 -2.24 -5.47 -14.75
CA TRP A 102 -1.52 -5.12 -13.53
C TRP A 102 -2.35 -4.21 -12.62
N ALA A 103 -3.04 -3.21 -13.17
CA ALA A 103 -3.94 -2.33 -12.42
C ALA A 103 -5.14 -3.09 -11.85
N GLY A 104 -5.68 -4.07 -12.58
CA GLY A 104 -6.74 -4.96 -12.10
C GLY A 104 -6.28 -5.86 -10.95
N GLU A 105 -5.03 -6.34 -10.99
CA GLU A 105 -4.42 -7.10 -9.90
C GLU A 105 -3.96 -6.21 -8.73
N PHE A 106 -3.77 -4.91 -8.96
CA PHE A 106 -3.28 -3.97 -7.95
C PHE A 106 -4.21 -3.90 -6.73
N SER A 107 -5.53 -3.93 -6.94
CA SER A 107 -6.51 -4.01 -5.84
C SER A 107 -6.31 -5.26 -4.99
N GLN A 108 -6.07 -6.42 -5.62
CA GLN A 108 -5.85 -7.68 -4.92
C GLN A 108 -4.51 -7.69 -4.17
N LYS A 109 -3.46 -7.11 -4.77
CA LYS A 109 -2.14 -6.97 -4.16
C LYS A 109 -2.17 -5.98 -2.99
N GLY A 110 -2.92 -4.90 -3.12
CA GLY A 110 -3.16 -3.93 -2.05
C GLY A 110 -3.91 -4.54 -0.86
N GLU A 111 -4.88 -5.42 -1.13
CA GLU A 111 -5.61 -6.11 -0.06
C GLU A 111 -4.72 -7.14 0.68
N LYS A 112 -3.87 -7.88 -0.05
CA LYS A 112 -2.86 -8.75 0.56
C LYS A 112 -1.87 -7.95 1.43
N LEU A 113 -1.43 -6.80 0.95
CA LEU A 113 -0.57 -5.90 1.73
C LEU A 113 -1.30 -5.41 2.99
N ALA A 114 -2.57 -4.99 2.87
CA ALA A 114 -3.36 -4.54 4.00
C ALA A 114 -3.55 -5.65 5.05
N GLN A 115 -3.81 -6.89 4.62
CA GLN A 115 -3.87 -8.06 5.50
C GLN A 115 -2.51 -8.34 6.15
N ALA A 116 -1.42 -8.25 5.39
CA ALA A 116 -0.07 -8.36 5.91
C ALA A 116 0.34 -7.18 6.81
N CYS A 117 -0.46 -6.12 6.88
CA CYS A 117 -0.25 -4.97 7.75
C CYS A 117 -1.19 -4.94 8.96
N THR A 118 -2.09 -5.91 9.07
CA THR A 118 -3.05 -6.10 10.18
C THR A 118 -2.54 -7.18 11.12
#